data_AF-A0A3N4SLB8-F1
#
_entry.id   AF-A0A3N4SLB8-F1
#
_cell.length_a   1.000
_cell.length_b   1.000
_cell.length_c   1.000
_cell.angle_alpha   90.00
_cell.angle_beta   90.00
_cell.angle_gamma   90.00
#
_symmetry.space_group_name_H-M   'P 1'
#
loop_
_entity.id
_entity.type
_entity.pdbx_description
1 polymer ?
#
loop_
_entity_poly.entity_id
_entity_poly.type
_entity_poly.pdbx_seq_one_letter_code
_entity_poly.pdbx_strand_id
1 'polypeptide(L)'
;MPDFADTRVSTAGTGMVRGIAQTAVSGNACLVKVGGITVTARAATGLTIAAGNVLLLARLASTYYVINVVPAAPTTTPATPAPADSTPVDTGDTPPAPKPVVRTGTLTCVPTATACYRDGSWRSDGDPTNSFDLYQGRYGGSSYGRNTGVAFYGSKPHTLSGATCTRATVQIKRLSAGDYAARSATLRLVSQTSRPGGAPTLNETTSGPSLTIGATSTFTLPTSWGQALIDGTRGGIGISVSSDDPYIHLAGRGSWSAAFTVTISWRRSS
;
A
#
# COMPACT_ATOMS: atom_id res chain seq x y z
N MET A 1 13.51 33.31 31.82
CA MET A 1 13.30 31.90 31.40
C MET A 1 13.10 31.10 32.68
N PRO A 2 11.98 30.39 32.86
CA PRO A 2 11.06 29.92 31.84
C PRO A 2 10.17 31.04 31.30
N ASP A 3 9.71 30.75 30.10
CA ASP A 3 8.95 31.56 29.17
C ASP A 3 7.45 31.29 29.47
N PHE A 4 6.65 32.36 29.64
CA PHE A 4 5.18 32.30 29.78
C PHE A 4 4.46 32.72 28.47
N ALA A 5 5.09 32.52 27.33
CA ALA A 5 4.48 32.62 26.02
C ALA A 5 3.46 31.48 25.79
N ASP A 6 3.40 30.45 26.65
CA ASP A 6 2.54 29.28 26.46
C ASP A 6 1.27 29.21 27.34
N THR A 7 0.82 30.32 27.94
CA THR A 7 -0.49 30.35 28.66
C THR A 7 -1.45 31.45 28.20
N ARG A 8 -1.13 32.15 27.11
CA ARG A 8 -2.06 33.12 26.52
C ARG A 8 -3.12 32.39 25.70
N VAL A 9 -4.23 32.03 26.35
CA VAL A 9 -5.48 31.67 25.65
C VAL A 9 -6.02 32.95 25.00
N SER A 10 -5.60 33.20 23.76
CA SER A 10 -6.22 34.17 22.86
C SER A 10 -7.64 33.74 22.55
N THR A 11 -8.61 34.63 22.77
CA THR A 11 -10.03 34.41 22.46
C THR A 11 -10.55 35.29 21.34
N ALA A 12 -9.65 35.86 20.54
CA ALA A 12 -10.05 36.44 19.26
C ALA A 12 -10.39 35.28 18.30
N GLY A 13 -11.67 34.91 18.20
CA GLY A 13 -12.18 33.98 17.19
C GLY A 13 -12.69 32.61 17.67
N THR A 14 -12.61 32.27 18.94
CA THR A 14 -13.19 31.01 19.47
C THR A 14 -14.66 31.22 19.78
N GLY A 15 -15.55 30.65 18.94
CA GLY A 15 -16.99 30.61 19.17
C GLY A 15 -17.40 29.86 20.45
N MET A 16 -18.61 29.32 20.47
CA MET A 16 -19.12 28.55 21.61
C MET A 16 -18.16 27.41 22.00
N VAL A 17 -17.87 27.29 23.31
CA VAL A 17 -17.02 26.22 23.85
C VAL A 17 -17.84 25.24 24.66
N ARG A 18 -17.43 23.96 24.64
CA ARG A 18 -18.10 22.89 25.38
C ARG A 18 -17.41 22.66 26.73
N GLY A 19 -18.19 22.47 27.78
CA GLY A 19 -17.70 22.14 29.11
C GLY A 19 -18.56 21.09 29.81
N ILE A 20 -18.07 20.56 30.94
CA ILE A 20 -18.82 19.63 31.79
C ILE A 20 -18.98 20.27 33.17
N ALA A 21 -20.22 20.45 33.62
CA ALA A 21 -20.54 20.96 34.94
C ALA A 21 -19.93 20.05 36.02
N GLN A 22 -19.18 20.62 36.94
CA GLN A 22 -18.63 19.93 38.11
C GLN A 22 -19.58 20.11 39.32
N THR A 23 -20.37 21.17 39.33
CA THR A 23 -21.36 21.45 40.38
C THR A 23 -22.70 21.83 39.77
N ALA A 24 -23.77 21.72 40.57
CA ALA A 24 -25.02 22.39 40.24
C ALA A 24 -24.86 23.92 40.31
N VAL A 25 -25.81 24.65 39.73
CA VAL A 25 -25.86 26.11 39.87
C VAL A 25 -26.23 26.49 41.30
N SER A 26 -25.43 27.37 41.90
CA SER A 26 -25.71 28.05 43.15
C SER A 26 -25.31 29.52 42.99
N GLY A 27 -26.19 30.43 43.41
CA GLY A 27 -25.94 31.88 43.27
C GLY A 27 -25.64 32.34 41.83
N ASN A 28 -26.33 31.76 40.84
CA ASN A 28 -26.14 32.00 39.40
C ASN A 28 -24.76 31.60 38.83
N ALA A 29 -23.99 30.76 39.54
CA ALA A 29 -22.73 30.23 39.05
C ALA A 29 -22.59 28.73 39.28
N CYS A 30 -21.74 28.09 38.48
CA CYS A 30 -21.31 26.71 38.68
C CYS A 30 -19.84 26.54 38.28
N LEU A 31 -19.19 25.51 38.82
CA LEU A 31 -17.87 25.10 38.36
C LEU A 31 -18.03 24.26 37.10
N VAL A 32 -17.22 24.54 36.07
CA VAL A 32 -17.26 23.86 34.78
C VAL A 32 -15.84 23.50 34.36
N LYS A 33 -15.66 22.26 33.89
CA LYS A 33 -14.39 21.82 33.29
C LYS A 33 -14.43 22.11 31.79
N VAL A 34 -13.54 22.99 31.31
CA VAL A 34 -13.39 23.38 29.90
C VAL A 34 -11.95 23.11 29.49
N GLY A 35 -11.74 22.26 28.47
CA GLY A 35 -10.37 21.95 28.00
C GLY A 35 -9.44 21.38 29.07
N GLY A 36 -9.99 20.71 30.10
CA GLY A 36 -9.23 20.14 31.21
C GLY A 36 -9.09 21.06 32.44
N ILE A 37 -9.40 22.36 32.31
CA ILE A 37 -9.27 23.35 33.39
C ILE A 37 -10.64 23.63 34.01
N THR A 38 -10.69 23.70 35.35
CA THR A 38 -11.91 24.11 36.08
C THR A 38 -12.02 25.62 36.12
N VAL A 39 -13.15 26.15 35.65
CA VAL A 39 -13.48 27.58 35.66
C VAL A 39 -14.84 27.82 36.30
N THR A 40 -15.03 28.99 36.89
CA THR A 40 -16.36 29.42 37.35
C THR A 40 -17.13 30.01 36.17
N ALA A 41 -18.28 29.45 35.86
CA ALA A 41 -19.17 29.95 34.81
C ALA A 41 -20.47 30.49 35.40
N ARG A 42 -20.95 31.63 34.87
CA ARG A 42 -22.25 32.21 35.22
C ARG A 42 -23.35 31.54 34.41
N ALA A 43 -24.40 31.07 35.07
CA ALA A 43 -25.55 30.50 34.38
C ALA A 43 -26.49 31.61 33.91
N ALA A 44 -26.95 31.52 32.65
CA ALA A 44 -28.05 32.35 32.20
C ALA A 44 -29.33 32.05 33.02
N THR A 45 -30.16 33.06 33.21
CA THR A 45 -31.41 32.96 33.97
C THR A 45 -32.29 31.83 33.41
N GLY A 46 -32.84 30.98 34.29
CA GLY A 46 -33.74 29.89 33.92
C GLY A 46 -33.05 28.59 33.52
N LEU A 47 -31.72 28.53 33.46
CA LEU A 47 -31.00 27.27 33.22
C LEU A 47 -30.88 26.45 34.51
N THR A 48 -31.45 25.25 34.48
CA THR A 48 -31.20 24.24 35.52
C THR A 48 -29.97 23.45 35.13
N ILE A 49 -28.90 23.55 35.91
CA ILE A 49 -27.63 22.85 35.68
C ILE A 49 -27.36 21.94 36.86
N ALA A 50 -27.14 20.66 36.57
CA ALA A 50 -26.65 19.67 37.52
C ALA A 50 -25.19 19.29 37.22
N ALA A 51 -24.48 18.77 38.23
CA ALA A 51 -23.16 18.19 38.02
C ALA A 51 -23.22 17.08 36.96
N GLY A 52 -22.21 17.01 36.09
CA GLY A 52 -22.15 16.09 34.97
C GLY A 52 -22.87 16.57 33.70
N ASN A 53 -23.67 17.64 33.75
CA ASN A 53 -24.29 18.18 32.54
C ASN A 53 -23.22 18.67 31.55
N VAL A 54 -23.46 18.38 30.26
CA VAL A 54 -22.68 18.94 29.17
C VAL A 54 -23.23 20.33 28.87
N LEU A 55 -22.35 21.33 28.89
CA LEU A 55 -22.71 22.73 28.77
C LEU A 55 -22.14 23.34 27.49
N LEU A 56 -22.90 24.27 26.91
CA LEU A 56 -22.42 25.20 25.90
C LEU A 56 -22.17 26.55 26.57
N LEU A 57 -20.96 27.06 26.42
CA LEU A 57 -20.51 28.29 27.03
C LEU A 57 -20.08 29.32 25.99
N ALA A 58 -20.45 30.57 26.22
CA ALA A 58 -19.85 31.73 25.56
C ALA A 58 -18.85 32.39 26.51
N ARG A 59 -17.72 32.87 25.97
CA ARG A 59 -16.75 33.62 26.76
C ARG A 59 -16.82 35.10 26.41
N LEU A 60 -17.04 35.94 27.41
CA LEU A 60 -16.98 37.39 27.29
C LEU A 60 -15.90 37.90 28.25
N ALA A 61 -14.80 38.41 27.70
CA ALA A 61 -13.58 38.73 28.43
C ALA A 61 -13.06 37.55 29.27
N SER A 62 -12.97 37.70 30.59
CA SER A 62 -12.53 36.66 31.53
C SER A 62 -13.66 35.79 32.08
N THR A 63 -14.92 36.07 31.71
CA THR A 63 -16.09 35.38 32.27
C THR A 63 -16.69 34.40 31.27
N TYR A 64 -16.98 33.19 31.75
CA TYR A 64 -17.74 32.19 31.01
C TYR A 64 -19.22 32.31 31.35
N TYR A 65 -20.08 32.31 30.33
CA TYR A 65 -21.53 32.30 30.45
C TYR A 65 -22.08 31.00 29.88
N VAL A 66 -22.82 30.26 30.69
CA VAL A 66 -23.56 29.09 30.22
C VAL A 66 -24.80 29.57 29.49
N ILE A 67 -24.89 29.24 28.20
CA ILE A 67 -26.00 29.65 27.33
C ILE A 67 -26.98 28.51 27.08
N ASN A 68 -26.55 27.26 27.25
CA ASN A 68 -27.42 26.11 27.11
C ASN A 68 -26.87 24.87 27.84
N VAL A 69 -27.77 23.97 28.23
CA VAL A 69 -27.46 22.61 28.67
C VAL A 69 -27.71 21.69 27.47
N VAL A 70 -26.67 20.98 27.03
CA VAL A 70 -26.81 20.00 25.95
C VAL A 70 -27.58 18.81 26.53
N PRO A 71 -28.78 18.47 26.01
CA PRO A 71 -29.51 17.31 26.48
C PRO A 71 -28.67 16.06 26.26
N ALA A 72 -28.80 15.08 27.16
CA ALA A 72 -28.26 13.76 26.89
C ALA A 72 -28.82 13.26 25.55
N ALA A 73 -27.99 12.56 24.77
CA ALA A 73 -28.49 11.88 23.59
C ALA A 73 -29.68 10.99 24.02
N PRO A 74 -30.80 10.96 23.26
CA PRO A 74 -31.94 10.15 23.63
C PRO A 74 -31.49 8.70 23.77
N THR A 75 -31.60 8.18 24.98
CA THR A 75 -31.45 6.75 25.25
C THR A 75 -32.77 6.10 24.88
N THR A 76 -33.01 5.86 23.59
CA THR A 76 -34.04 4.88 23.22
C THR A 76 -33.43 3.50 23.41
N THR A 77 -33.37 3.05 24.66
CA THR A 77 -33.47 1.62 24.94
C THR A 77 -34.97 1.29 24.76
N PRO A 78 -35.36 0.47 23.77
CA PRO A 78 -36.77 0.14 23.58
C PRO A 78 -37.37 -0.48 24.85
N ALA A 79 -38.58 -0.05 25.21
CA ALA A 79 -39.32 -0.62 26.34
C ALA A 79 -39.76 -2.05 26.04
N THR A 80 -39.57 -2.97 27.00
CA THR A 80 -40.15 -4.33 26.95
C THR A 80 -41.68 -4.24 27.02
N PRO A 81 -42.44 -4.73 26.01
CA PRO A 81 -43.91 -4.72 26.06
C PRO A 81 -44.47 -5.77 27.04
N ALA A 82 -45.62 -5.46 27.64
CA ALA A 82 -46.42 -6.41 28.41
C ALA A 82 -46.97 -7.54 27.50
N PRO A 83 -47.14 -8.78 27.99
CA PRO A 83 -47.55 -9.90 27.15
C PRO A 83 -49.00 -9.74 26.68
N ALA A 84 -49.18 -9.66 25.36
CA ALA A 84 -50.44 -9.88 24.67
C ALA A 84 -50.19 -10.89 23.52
N ASP A 85 -51.22 -11.67 23.22
CA ASP A 85 -51.21 -12.91 22.43
C ASP A 85 -50.27 -12.97 21.22
N SER A 86 -49.67 -14.16 21.07
CA SER A 86 -48.53 -14.49 20.18
C SER A 86 -48.73 -14.10 18.71
N THR A 87 -48.25 -12.92 18.34
CA THR A 87 -47.77 -12.66 16.99
C THR A 87 -46.33 -13.15 16.86
N PRO A 88 -45.90 -13.68 15.70
CA PRO A 88 -44.51 -14.12 15.51
C PRO A 88 -43.58 -12.96 15.78
N VAL A 89 -42.56 -13.18 16.62
CA VAL A 89 -41.53 -12.20 16.93
C VAL A 89 -40.88 -11.75 15.62
N ASP A 90 -41.07 -10.49 15.23
CA ASP A 90 -40.17 -9.83 14.29
C ASP A 90 -38.85 -9.66 15.03
N THR A 91 -37.93 -10.59 14.76
CA THR A 91 -36.60 -10.64 15.38
C THR A 91 -35.72 -9.42 15.04
N GLY A 92 -36.19 -8.52 14.16
CA GLY A 92 -35.39 -7.44 13.62
C GLY A 92 -34.27 -8.00 12.76
N ASP A 93 -34.17 -7.57 11.51
CA ASP A 93 -33.04 -8.00 10.69
C ASP A 93 -31.73 -7.63 11.39
N THR A 94 -30.85 -8.62 11.52
CA THR A 94 -29.49 -8.41 12.05
C THR A 94 -28.84 -7.30 11.22
N PRO A 95 -28.21 -6.27 11.82
CA PRO A 95 -27.53 -5.23 11.06
C PRO A 95 -26.64 -5.88 10.00
N PRO A 96 -26.73 -5.45 8.73
CA PRO A 96 -25.95 -6.08 7.68
C PRO A 96 -24.48 -6.02 8.04
N ALA A 97 -23.77 -7.14 7.81
CA ALA A 97 -22.36 -7.25 8.11
C ALA A 97 -21.59 -6.04 7.56
N PRO A 98 -20.60 -5.50 8.30
CA PRO A 98 -19.80 -4.37 7.82
C PRO A 98 -19.29 -4.66 6.40
N LYS A 99 -19.48 -3.69 5.50
CA LYS A 99 -19.03 -3.84 4.11
C LYS A 99 -17.51 -4.07 4.12
N PRO A 100 -16.99 -5.08 3.39
CA PRO A 100 -15.56 -5.32 3.32
C PRO A 100 -14.80 -4.05 2.90
N VAL A 101 -13.74 -3.71 3.62
CA VAL A 101 -12.89 -2.58 3.28
C VAL A 101 -11.89 -3.04 2.23
N VAL A 102 -11.94 -2.44 1.05
CA VAL A 102 -10.97 -2.71 -0.02
C VAL A 102 -9.81 -1.73 0.10
N ARG A 103 -8.61 -2.24 0.36
CA ARG A 103 -7.36 -1.50 0.30
C ARG A 103 -6.66 -1.77 -1.02
N THR A 104 -6.10 -0.75 -1.64
CA THR A 104 -5.29 -0.87 -2.85
C THR A 104 -3.92 -0.24 -2.64
N GLY A 105 -2.94 -0.64 -3.44
CA GLY A 105 -1.62 -0.06 -3.38
C GLY A 105 -0.72 -0.51 -4.52
N THR A 106 0.53 -0.05 -4.50
CA THR A 106 1.58 -0.47 -5.40
C THR A 106 2.81 -0.92 -4.62
N LEU A 107 3.56 -1.87 -5.17
CA LEU A 107 4.86 -2.29 -4.66
C LEU A 107 5.87 -2.29 -5.81
N THR A 108 7.01 -1.64 -5.60
CA THR A 108 8.13 -1.64 -6.54
C THR A 108 9.20 -2.63 -6.09
N CYS A 109 9.48 -3.61 -6.95
CA CYS A 109 10.42 -4.71 -6.77
C CYS A 109 11.61 -4.54 -7.70
N VAL A 110 12.70 -3.96 -7.18
CA VAL A 110 13.99 -3.93 -7.88
C VAL A 110 14.64 -5.31 -7.77
N PRO A 111 15.24 -5.86 -8.84
CA PRO A 111 15.95 -7.12 -8.76
C PRO A 111 17.10 -7.08 -7.74
N THR A 112 17.15 -8.08 -6.88
CA THR A 112 18.27 -8.33 -5.97
C THR A 112 19.51 -8.81 -6.73
N ALA A 113 19.31 -9.52 -7.84
CA ALA A 113 20.36 -9.93 -8.76
C ALA A 113 19.83 -9.96 -10.20
N THR A 114 20.71 -9.66 -11.15
CA THR A 114 20.54 -10.04 -12.56
C THR A 114 21.71 -10.91 -12.98
N ALA A 115 21.45 -11.97 -13.74
CA ALA A 115 22.45 -12.95 -14.15
C ALA A 115 22.13 -13.52 -15.52
N CYS A 116 23.12 -14.09 -16.19
CA CYS A 116 22.92 -14.79 -17.47
C CYS A 116 23.51 -16.19 -17.38
N TYR A 117 22.71 -17.22 -17.65
CA TYR A 117 23.15 -18.61 -17.70
C TYR A 117 23.48 -19.01 -19.14
N ARG A 118 24.60 -19.70 -19.34
CA ARG A 118 25.07 -20.22 -20.63
C ARG A 118 25.90 -21.47 -20.41
N ASP A 119 25.59 -22.55 -21.12
CA ASP A 119 26.39 -23.79 -21.14
C ASP A 119 26.82 -24.34 -19.77
N GLY A 120 25.85 -24.62 -18.91
CA GLY A 120 26.18 -25.25 -17.62
C GLY A 120 26.66 -24.26 -16.55
N SER A 121 26.83 -22.98 -16.87
CA SER A 121 27.43 -22.01 -15.95
C SER A 121 26.75 -20.65 -15.99
N TRP A 122 26.88 -19.91 -14.89
CA TRP A 122 26.53 -18.49 -14.87
C TRP A 122 27.69 -17.68 -15.43
N ARG A 123 27.37 -16.80 -16.38
CA ARG A 123 28.35 -15.95 -17.04
C ARG A 123 29.01 -14.98 -16.05
N SER A 124 30.31 -14.82 -16.22
CA SER A 124 31.15 -13.86 -15.50
C SER A 124 32.07 -13.07 -16.45
N ASP A 125 31.87 -13.26 -17.76
CA ASP A 125 32.62 -12.60 -18.83
C ASP A 125 31.99 -11.24 -19.14
N GLY A 126 32.43 -10.19 -18.44
CA GLY A 126 32.01 -8.79 -18.68
C GLY A 126 31.65 -8.06 -17.38
N ASP A 127 30.66 -8.57 -16.65
CA ASP A 127 30.15 -7.99 -15.42
C ASP A 127 30.19 -8.97 -14.23
N PRO A 128 30.07 -8.48 -12.98
CA PRO A 128 29.83 -9.35 -11.84
C PRO A 128 28.59 -10.21 -12.07
N THR A 129 28.68 -11.52 -11.79
CA THR A 129 27.62 -12.50 -12.11
C THR A 129 26.24 -12.17 -11.52
N ASN A 130 26.16 -11.39 -10.43
CA ASN A 130 24.90 -10.97 -9.80
C ASN A 130 24.39 -9.60 -10.26
N SER A 131 25.11 -8.94 -11.17
CA SER A 131 24.72 -7.69 -11.81
C SER A 131 24.86 -7.76 -13.34
N PHE A 132 24.91 -8.97 -13.89
CA PHE A 132 25.15 -9.23 -15.30
C PHE A 132 23.95 -8.80 -16.15
N ASP A 133 24.22 -8.36 -17.37
CA ASP A 133 23.19 -8.05 -18.35
C ASP A 133 22.43 -9.30 -18.83
N LEU A 134 21.19 -9.12 -19.29
CA LEU A 134 20.37 -10.24 -19.69
C LEU A 134 20.54 -10.49 -21.19
N TYR A 135 21.01 -11.69 -21.54
CA TYR A 135 21.04 -12.16 -22.92
C TYR A 135 20.02 -13.28 -23.12
N GLN A 136 19.41 -13.35 -24.30
CA GLN A 136 18.69 -14.54 -24.78
C GLN A 136 19.20 -14.94 -26.16
N GLY A 137 18.95 -16.19 -26.53
CA GLY A 137 19.39 -16.72 -27.82
C GLY A 137 20.89 -16.97 -27.87
N ARG A 138 21.44 -17.11 -29.07
CA ARG A 138 22.85 -17.40 -29.32
C ARG A 138 23.37 -16.55 -30.47
N TYR A 139 24.57 -16.01 -30.31
CA TYR A 139 25.27 -15.33 -31.40
C TYR A 139 25.55 -16.31 -32.54
N GLY A 140 25.18 -15.96 -33.78
CA GLY A 140 25.39 -16.81 -34.94
C GLY A 140 26.86 -17.18 -35.11
N GLY A 141 27.15 -18.49 -35.29
CA GLY A 141 28.52 -19.00 -35.39
C GLY A 141 29.25 -19.20 -34.05
N SER A 142 28.62 -18.91 -32.92
CA SER A 142 29.18 -19.20 -31.59
C SER A 142 29.19 -20.70 -31.28
N SER A 143 30.32 -21.20 -30.77
CA SER A 143 30.44 -22.52 -30.14
C SER A 143 29.80 -22.58 -28.75
N TYR A 144 29.64 -21.43 -28.08
CA TYR A 144 28.86 -21.32 -26.85
C TYR A 144 27.38 -21.44 -27.17
N GLY A 145 26.62 -22.15 -26.34
CA GLY A 145 25.19 -22.36 -26.44
C GLY A 145 24.36 -21.15 -26.00
N ARG A 146 23.07 -21.43 -25.80
CA ARG A 146 22.04 -20.40 -25.66
C ARG A 146 22.09 -19.71 -24.31
N ASN A 147 21.87 -18.40 -24.34
CA ASN A 147 21.79 -17.57 -23.15
C ASN A 147 20.39 -17.61 -22.55
N THR A 148 20.34 -17.53 -21.23
CA THR A 148 19.12 -17.27 -20.45
C THR A 148 19.42 -16.21 -19.40
N GLY A 149 18.97 -14.99 -19.68
CA GLY A 149 19.05 -13.87 -18.74
C GLY A 149 17.94 -13.95 -17.71
N VAL A 150 18.23 -13.65 -16.44
CA VAL A 150 17.26 -13.70 -15.35
C VAL A 150 17.45 -12.53 -14.38
N ALA A 151 16.34 -11.96 -13.93
CA ALA A 151 16.23 -11.04 -12.82
C ALA A 151 15.52 -11.72 -11.63
N PHE A 152 16.14 -11.68 -10.45
CA PHE A 152 15.65 -12.33 -9.23
C PHE A 152 15.19 -11.30 -8.20
N TYR A 153 14.02 -11.47 -7.59
CA TYR A 153 13.40 -10.45 -6.73
C TYR A 153 13.52 -10.72 -5.22
N GLY A 154 14.16 -11.81 -4.81
CA GLY A 154 14.21 -12.20 -3.40
C GLY A 154 12.81 -12.40 -2.83
N SER A 155 12.62 -12.01 -1.57
CA SER A 155 11.33 -12.11 -0.87
C SER A 155 10.42 -10.89 -1.05
N LYS A 156 10.86 -9.83 -1.73
CA LYS A 156 10.15 -8.54 -1.75
C LYS A 156 8.72 -8.62 -2.28
N PRO A 157 8.42 -9.29 -3.41
CA PRO A 157 7.04 -9.42 -3.89
C PRO A 157 6.13 -10.15 -2.88
N HIS A 158 6.68 -11.12 -2.14
CA HIS A 158 5.95 -11.96 -1.19
C HIS A 158 5.46 -11.20 0.06
N THR A 159 5.94 -9.97 0.31
CA THR A 159 5.38 -9.12 1.37
C THR A 159 3.91 -8.75 1.10
N LEU A 160 3.44 -8.94 -0.13
CA LEU A 160 2.05 -8.78 -0.52
C LEU A 160 1.22 -10.06 -0.38
N SER A 161 1.73 -11.15 0.21
CA SER A 161 0.99 -12.40 0.41
C SER A 161 -0.45 -12.15 0.91
N GLY A 162 -1.42 -12.84 0.32
CA GLY A 162 -2.86 -12.62 0.54
C GLY A 162 -3.47 -11.41 -0.18
N ALA A 163 -2.69 -10.62 -0.93
CA ALA A 163 -3.22 -9.62 -1.84
C ALA A 163 -3.52 -10.22 -3.23
N THR A 164 -4.50 -9.64 -3.91
CA THR A 164 -4.75 -9.91 -5.32
C THR A 164 -3.96 -8.92 -6.17
N CYS A 165 -3.12 -9.41 -7.07
CA CYS A 165 -2.50 -8.62 -8.12
C CYS A 165 -3.58 -8.07 -9.07
N THR A 166 -3.57 -6.77 -9.32
CA THR A 166 -4.47 -6.12 -10.29
C THR A 166 -3.74 -5.67 -11.55
N ARG A 167 -2.43 -5.42 -11.46
CA ARG A 167 -1.56 -5.11 -12.60
C ARG A 167 -0.11 -5.37 -12.23
N ALA A 168 0.69 -5.87 -13.19
CA ALA A 168 2.14 -5.95 -13.05
C ALA A 168 2.81 -5.33 -14.27
N THR A 169 3.85 -4.52 -14.06
CA THR A 169 4.68 -3.97 -15.13
C THR A 169 6.16 -4.22 -14.86
N VAL A 170 6.97 -4.25 -15.92
CA VAL A 170 8.42 -4.39 -15.84
C VAL A 170 9.13 -3.36 -16.72
N GLN A 171 10.21 -2.78 -16.22
CA GLN A 171 11.08 -1.87 -16.96
C GLN A 171 12.12 -2.64 -17.77
N ILE A 172 12.19 -2.41 -19.08
CA ILE A 172 13.10 -3.11 -19.99
C ILE A 172 13.85 -2.08 -20.83
N LYS A 173 15.18 -2.27 -20.97
CA LYS A 173 16.03 -1.47 -21.87
C LYS A 173 16.82 -2.41 -22.76
N ARG A 174 16.85 -2.13 -24.06
CA ARG A 174 17.72 -2.83 -25.00
C ARG A 174 19.08 -2.16 -25.08
N LEU A 175 20.15 -2.94 -25.01
CA LEU A 175 21.52 -2.47 -25.12
C LEU A 175 22.10 -2.72 -26.51
N SER A 176 23.29 -2.17 -26.74
CA SER A 176 24.03 -2.26 -27.99
C SER A 176 24.75 -3.61 -28.11
N ALA A 177 24.01 -4.68 -28.38
CA ALA A 177 24.52 -5.95 -28.89
C ALA A 177 23.39 -6.85 -29.39
N GLY A 178 23.79 -7.96 -30.02
CA GLY A 178 22.88 -8.92 -30.61
C GLY A 178 22.39 -8.48 -31.97
N ASP A 179 21.17 -8.84 -32.32
CA ASP A 179 20.56 -8.39 -33.56
C ASP A 179 20.43 -6.85 -33.56
N TYR A 180 20.58 -6.22 -34.73
CA TYR A 180 20.47 -4.76 -34.83
C TYR A 180 19.04 -4.29 -35.17
N ALA A 181 18.21 -5.16 -35.74
CA ALA A 181 16.79 -4.89 -35.99
C ALA A 181 15.99 -4.81 -34.68
N ALA A 182 14.81 -4.18 -34.72
CA ALA A 182 13.85 -4.25 -33.61
C ALA A 182 13.45 -5.71 -33.35
N ARG A 183 13.53 -6.15 -32.09
CA ARG A 183 13.26 -7.53 -31.68
C ARG A 183 12.52 -7.55 -30.36
N SER A 184 11.69 -8.57 -30.19
CA SER A 184 11.03 -8.89 -28.92
C SER A 184 11.77 -9.98 -28.18
N ALA A 185 11.98 -9.78 -26.88
CA ALA A 185 12.46 -10.86 -26.02
C ALA A 185 11.32 -11.83 -25.67
N THR A 186 11.64 -13.11 -25.49
CA THR A 186 10.71 -14.11 -24.96
C THR A 186 10.84 -14.09 -23.45
N LEU A 187 9.89 -13.45 -22.78
CA LEU A 187 9.88 -13.37 -21.32
C LEU A 187 9.46 -14.72 -20.73
N ARG A 188 10.06 -15.10 -19.60
CA ARG A 188 9.75 -16.32 -18.85
C ARG A 188 9.58 -16.02 -17.37
N LEU A 189 8.65 -16.72 -16.71
CA LEU A 189 8.64 -16.79 -15.25
C LEU A 189 9.69 -17.77 -14.74
N VAL A 190 10.35 -17.42 -13.64
CA VAL A 190 11.41 -18.23 -13.03
C VAL A 190 10.99 -18.64 -11.62
N SER A 191 11.18 -19.92 -11.29
CA SER A 191 10.76 -20.47 -9.99
C SER A 191 11.54 -19.87 -8.83
N GLN A 192 12.85 -19.70 -9.00
CA GLN A 192 13.75 -19.30 -7.92
C GLN A 192 13.66 -17.81 -7.60
N THR A 193 13.76 -17.48 -6.31
CA THR A 193 13.84 -16.10 -5.77
C THR A 193 15.26 -15.55 -5.73
N SER A 194 16.26 -16.41 -5.91
CA SER A 194 17.68 -16.11 -5.98
C SER A 194 18.37 -17.02 -6.99
N ARG A 195 19.60 -16.69 -7.38
CA ARG A 195 20.36 -17.44 -8.39
C ARG A 195 20.62 -18.88 -7.91
N PRO A 196 20.10 -19.92 -8.59
CA PRO A 196 20.42 -21.31 -8.24
C PRO A 196 21.85 -21.68 -8.60
N GLY A 197 22.35 -22.80 -8.06
CA GLY A 197 23.67 -23.34 -8.43
C GLY A 197 23.79 -23.82 -9.88
N GLY A 198 22.65 -24.14 -10.52
CA GLY A 198 22.57 -24.58 -11.92
C GLY A 198 21.64 -23.70 -12.76
N ALA A 199 21.08 -24.29 -13.83
CA ALA A 199 20.15 -23.59 -14.71
C ALA A 199 18.90 -23.09 -13.96
N PRO A 200 18.37 -21.92 -14.31
CA PRO A 200 17.09 -21.46 -13.78
C PRO A 200 15.94 -22.34 -14.29
N THR A 201 14.92 -22.55 -13.45
CA THR A 201 13.71 -23.27 -13.86
C THR A 201 12.76 -22.30 -14.55
N LEU A 202 12.57 -22.48 -15.86
CA LEU A 202 11.72 -21.63 -16.68
C LEU A 202 10.30 -22.20 -16.75
N ASN A 203 9.30 -21.33 -16.56
CA ASN A 203 7.89 -21.72 -16.51
C ASN A 203 7.12 -21.03 -17.65
N GLU A 204 6.05 -20.31 -17.33
CA GLU A 204 5.18 -19.60 -18.27
C GLU A 204 5.99 -18.66 -19.17
N THR A 205 5.46 -18.40 -20.37
CA THR A 205 6.09 -17.55 -21.39
C THR A 205 5.15 -16.47 -21.90
N THR A 206 5.70 -15.33 -22.28
CA THR A 206 4.98 -14.29 -23.04
C THR A 206 5.95 -13.56 -23.96
N SER A 207 5.47 -13.02 -25.08
CA SER A 207 6.26 -12.11 -25.90
C SER A 207 6.42 -10.77 -25.17
N GLY A 208 7.65 -10.29 -25.07
CA GLY A 208 7.97 -8.96 -24.58
C GLY A 208 7.79 -7.87 -25.64
N PRO A 209 8.12 -6.61 -25.30
CA PRO A 209 8.01 -5.50 -26.24
C PRO A 209 9.06 -5.63 -27.35
N SER A 210 8.70 -5.25 -28.58
CA SER A 210 9.67 -5.09 -29.66
C SER A 210 10.42 -3.78 -29.45
N LEU A 211 11.75 -3.87 -29.27
CA LEU A 211 12.59 -2.71 -28.95
C LEU A 211 13.68 -2.54 -29.99
N THR A 212 13.97 -1.32 -30.44
CA THR A 212 15.22 -0.99 -31.13
C THR A 212 16.37 -0.87 -30.13
N ILE A 213 17.62 -0.90 -30.60
CA ILE A 213 18.79 -0.68 -29.74
C ILE A 213 18.68 0.68 -29.05
N GLY A 214 18.96 0.72 -27.74
CA GLY A 214 18.88 1.93 -26.91
C GLY A 214 17.48 2.25 -26.39
N ALA A 215 16.43 1.65 -26.96
CA ALA A 215 15.05 1.90 -26.53
C ALA A 215 14.78 1.33 -25.13
N THR A 216 13.86 2.00 -24.43
CA THR A 216 13.32 1.58 -23.14
C THR A 216 11.82 1.40 -23.24
N SER A 217 11.24 0.53 -22.40
CA SER A 217 9.80 0.34 -22.33
C SER A 217 9.38 -0.11 -20.93
N THR A 218 8.21 0.36 -20.52
CA THR A 218 7.44 -0.23 -19.42
C THR A 218 6.47 -1.23 -20.00
N PHE A 219 6.80 -2.52 -19.91
CA PHE A 219 5.95 -3.59 -20.44
C PHE A 219 4.94 -4.04 -19.38
N THR A 220 3.69 -4.28 -19.79
CA THR A 220 2.67 -4.84 -18.90
C THR A 220 2.73 -6.36 -18.95
N LEU A 221 3.00 -6.99 -17.81
CA LEU A 221 3.05 -8.43 -17.66
C LEU A 221 1.63 -8.99 -17.49
N PRO A 222 1.40 -10.27 -17.82
CA PRO A 222 0.18 -10.96 -17.42
C PRO A 222 -0.04 -10.80 -15.90
N THR A 223 -1.26 -10.46 -15.49
CA THR A 223 -1.57 -10.25 -14.06
C THR A 223 -1.31 -11.51 -13.22
N SER A 224 -1.47 -12.70 -13.82
CA SER A 224 -1.13 -13.98 -13.21
C SER A 224 0.36 -14.10 -12.84
N TRP A 225 1.25 -13.40 -13.53
CA TRP A 225 2.68 -13.38 -13.20
C TRP A 225 2.94 -12.55 -11.96
N GLY A 226 2.31 -11.38 -11.86
CA GLY A 226 2.33 -10.59 -10.64
C GLY A 226 1.78 -11.39 -9.46
N GLN A 227 0.67 -12.11 -9.65
CA GLN A 227 0.11 -12.99 -8.62
C GLN A 227 1.09 -14.09 -8.22
N ALA A 228 1.74 -14.78 -9.18
CA ALA A 228 2.69 -15.83 -8.88
C ALA A 228 3.93 -15.34 -8.08
N LEU A 229 4.37 -14.10 -8.33
CA LEU A 229 5.41 -13.44 -7.54
C LEU A 229 4.93 -13.11 -6.12
N ILE A 230 3.69 -12.59 -5.97
CA ILE A 230 3.08 -12.33 -4.65
C ILE A 230 2.97 -13.63 -3.84
N ASP A 231 2.49 -14.69 -4.46
CA ASP A 231 2.26 -15.97 -3.80
C ASP A 231 3.57 -16.72 -3.49
N GLY A 232 4.69 -16.29 -4.08
CA GLY A 232 6.00 -16.93 -3.93
C GLY A 232 6.15 -18.23 -4.71
N THR A 233 5.21 -18.55 -5.60
CA THR A 233 5.31 -19.72 -6.51
C THR A 233 6.31 -19.48 -7.64
N ARG A 234 6.66 -18.21 -7.87
CA ARG A 234 7.74 -17.75 -8.76
C ARG A 234 8.54 -16.67 -8.04
N GLY A 235 9.81 -16.54 -8.40
CA GLY A 235 10.73 -15.60 -7.74
C GLY A 235 11.51 -14.68 -8.69
N GLY A 236 11.33 -14.85 -10.01
CA GLY A 236 12.08 -14.09 -11.01
C GLY A 236 11.37 -13.98 -12.35
N ILE A 237 11.91 -13.09 -13.19
CA ILE A 237 11.55 -12.94 -14.61
C ILE A 237 12.83 -13.12 -15.42
N GLY A 238 12.77 -13.94 -16.45
CA GLY A 238 13.88 -14.16 -17.37
C GLY A 238 13.53 -13.84 -18.82
N ILE A 239 14.56 -13.87 -19.65
CA ILE A 239 14.46 -13.91 -21.10
C ILE A 239 15.11 -15.20 -21.61
N SER A 240 14.36 -15.98 -22.38
CA SER A 240 14.85 -17.24 -22.93
C SER A 240 13.95 -17.71 -24.06
N VAL A 241 14.59 -18.15 -25.14
CA VAL A 241 13.92 -18.61 -26.36
C VAL A 241 14.39 -20.03 -26.70
N SER A 242 13.50 -20.84 -27.26
CA SER A 242 13.76 -22.24 -27.61
C SER A 242 14.60 -22.42 -28.87
N SER A 243 14.95 -21.34 -29.56
CA SER A 243 15.83 -21.26 -30.73
C SER A 243 17.11 -20.46 -30.41
N ASP A 244 17.99 -20.32 -31.40
CA ASP A 244 19.13 -19.40 -31.31
C ASP A 244 18.72 -17.94 -31.53
N ASP A 245 17.68 -17.72 -32.33
CA ASP A 245 17.14 -16.40 -32.69
C ASP A 245 15.89 -16.07 -31.85
N PRO A 246 15.67 -14.78 -31.49
CA PRO A 246 16.58 -13.67 -31.69
C PRO A 246 17.65 -13.61 -30.60
N TYR A 247 18.88 -13.29 -31.00
CA TYR A 247 19.96 -12.99 -30.06
C TYR A 247 19.81 -11.53 -29.59
N ILE A 248 19.42 -11.34 -28.33
CA ILE A 248 19.12 -10.01 -27.78
C ILE A 248 19.92 -9.77 -26.50
N HIS A 249 20.37 -8.53 -26.33
CA HIS A 249 21.02 -8.01 -25.12
C HIS A 249 20.14 -6.93 -24.47
N LEU A 250 19.68 -7.20 -23.26
CA LEU A 250 18.93 -6.28 -22.42
C LEU A 250 19.74 -5.89 -21.19
N ALA A 251 19.51 -4.68 -20.70
CA ALA A 251 20.20 -4.21 -19.51
C ALA A 251 19.86 -5.07 -18.28
N GLY A 252 20.90 -5.40 -17.52
CA GLY A 252 20.83 -5.88 -16.15
C GLY A 252 20.95 -4.72 -15.16
N ARG A 253 20.87 -5.06 -13.87
CA ARG A 253 20.85 -4.06 -12.79
C ARG A 253 22.16 -3.27 -12.66
N GLY A 254 23.28 -3.81 -13.18
CA GLY A 254 24.57 -3.10 -13.24
C GLY A 254 24.57 -1.98 -14.28
N SER A 255 24.02 -2.25 -15.47
CA SER A 255 24.03 -1.33 -16.61
C SER A 255 22.91 -0.28 -16.58
N TRP A 256 21.77 -0.59 -15.94
CA TRP A 256 20.66 0.36 -15.79
C TRP A 256 19.92 0.09 -14.49
N SER A 257 19.87 1.08 -13.59
CA SER A 257 19.30 0.92 -12.24
C SER A 257 17.82 0.52 -12.21
N ALA A 258 17.05 0.85 -13.25
CA ALA A 258 15.66 0.45 -13.38
C ALA A 258 15.47 -0.91 -14.09
N ALA A 259 16.54 -1.54 -14.60
CA ALA A 259 16.47 -2.80 -15.34
C ALA A 259 15.67 -3.86 -14.60
N PHE A 260 14.67 -4.41 -15.29
CA PHE A 260 13.79 -5.45 -14.78
C PHE A 260 13.09 -5.12 -13.45
N THR A 261 12.98 -3.83 -13.09
CA THR A 261 12.19 -3.42 -11.94
C THR A 261 10.72 -3.68 -12.21
N VAL A 262 10.10 -4.47 -11.34
CA VAL A 262 8.68 -4.83 -11.42
C VAL A 262 7.85 -3.93 -10.52
N THR A 263 6.76 -3.37 -11.03
CA THR A 263 5.76 -2.68 -10.22
C THR A 263 4.48 -3.51 -10.19
N ILE A 264 4.03 -3.86 -8.99
CA ILE A 264 2.82 -4.65 -8.75
C ILE A 264 1.76 -3.73 -8.14
N SER A 265 0.67 -3.52 -8.85
CA SER A 265 -0.57 -2.97 -8.28
C SER A 265 -1.37 -4.09 -7.64
N TRP A 266 -1.91 -3.86 -6.45
CA TRP A 266 -2.58 -4.89 -5.67
C TRP A 266 -3.84 -4.36 -4.97
N ARG A 267 -4.71 -5.29 -4.56
CA ARG A 267 -5.86 -5.04 -3.68
C ARG A 267 -5.95 -6.09 -2.57
N ARG A 268 -6.49 -5.72 -1.40
CA ARG A 268 -6.84 -6.60 -0.28
C ARG A 268 -8.24 -6.25 0.20
N SER A 269 -9.06 -7.27 0.47
CA SER A 269 -10.32 -7.12 1.18
C SER A 269 -10.10 -7.54 2.63
N SER A 270 -10.54 -6.71 3.58
CA SER A 270 -10.63 -7.04 5.01
C SER A 270 -12.08 -6.96 5.47
#